data_AF-A0A850YVK2-F1
#
_entry.id   AF-A0A850YVK2-F1
#
_cell.length_a   1.000
_cell.length_b   1.000
_cell.length_c   1.000
_cell.angle_alpha   90.00
_cell.angle_beta   90.00
_cell.angle_gamma   90.00
#
_symmetry.space_group_name_H-M   'P 1'
#
loop_
_entity.id
_entity.type
_entity.pdbx_description
1 polymer ?
#
loop_
_entity_poly.entity_id
_entity_poly.type
_entity_poly.pdbx_seq_one_letter_code
_entity_poly.pdbx_strand_id
1 'polypeptide(L)'
;SATLGPPRVNSVSVSPDSLIVSISPPFPPEPGDFLQYLVSFWENTTSPTEKKLIESETLFKIGNLKESTLYCFTIQVQLEIYSGHLEGQQRAPECHRTALS
;
A
#
# COMPACT_ATOMS: atom_id res chain seq x y z
N SER A 1 -14.03 14.82 -16.21
CA SER A 1 -13.40 13.50 -16.09
C SER A 1 -13.53 13.04 -14.66
N ALA A 2 -13.87 11.77 -14.44
CA ALA A 2 -13.82 11.17 -13.10
C ALA A 2 -12.40 10.62 -12.88
N THR A 3 -11.84 10.85 -11.69
CA THR A 3 -10.54 10.33 -11.31
C THR A 3 -10.71 9.48 -10.06
N LEU A 4 -10.09 8.31 -10.04
CA LEU A 4 -10.12 7.42 -8.90
C LEU A 4 -9.14 7.93 -7.83
N GLY A 5 -9.65 8.24 -6.65
CA GLY A 5 -8.84 8.76 -5.54
C GLY A 5 -7.85 7.72 -5.00
N PRO A 6 -6.94 8.12 -4.09
CA PRO A 6 -6.05 7.18 -3.43
C PRO A 6 -6.80 6.33 -2.39
N PRO A 7 -6.32 5.12 -2.09
CA PRO A 7 -6.77 4.36 -0.92
C PRO A 7 -6.53 5.11 0.39
N ARG A 8 -7.41 4.86 1.36
CA ARG A 8 -7.24 5.35 2.73
C ARG A 8 -6.53 4.27 3.55
N VAL A 9 -5.36 4.57 4.10
CA VAL A 9 -4.76 3.80 5.19
C VAL A 9 -5.54 4.08 6.47
N ASN A 10 -6.07 3.02 7.07
CA ASN A 10 -6.83 3.07 8.31
C ASN A 10 -5.93 2.92 9.53
N SER A 11 -4.96 2.00 9.45
CA SER A 11 -4.00 1.73 10.53
C SER A 11 -2.78 1.01 9.99
N VAL A 12 -1.65 1.21 10.67
CA VAL A 12 -0.42 0.45 10.47
C VAL A 12 0.02 -0.13 11.80
N SER A 13 0.15 -1.46 11.88
CA SER A 13 0.75 -2.13 13.03
C SER A 13 2.19 -2.48 12.72
N VAL A 14 3.11 -2.18 13.64
CA VAL A 14 4.55 -2.37 13.45
C VAL A 14 5.03 -3.62 14.17
N SER A 15 5.88 -4.39 13.50
CA SER A 15 6.59 -5.55 14.03
C SER A 15 8.09 -5.41 13.73
N PRO A 16 8.98 -6.23 14.31
CA PRO A 16 10.41 -6.14 14.02
C PRO A 16 10.75 -6.39 12.54
N ASP A 17 10.01 -7.27 11.87
CA ASP A 17 10.29 -7.70 10.50
C ASP A 17 9.27 -7.17 9.47
N SER A 18 8.29 -6.36 9.89
CA SER A 18 7.13 -6.08 9.05
C SER A 18 6.23 -4.92 9.48
N LEU A 19 5.42 -4.47 8.52
CA LEU A 19 4.29 -3.57 8.72
C LEU A 19 3.00 -4.30 8.28
N ILE A 20 1.99 -4.35 9.15
CA ILE A 20 0.66 -4.83 8.80
C ILE A 20 -0.22 -3.61 8.52
N VAL A 21 -0.68 -3.47 7.29
CA VAL A 21 -1.38 -2.28 6.80
C VAL A 21 -2.84 -2.62 6.56
N SER A 22 -3.73 -1.85 7.18
CA SER A 22 -5.17 -1.87 6.88
C SER A 22 -5.52 -0.66 6.03
N ILE A 23 -6.25 -0.89 4.95
CA ILE A 23 -6.71 0.15 4.03
C ILE A 23 -8.22 0.05 3.77
N SER A 24 -8.76 1.11 3.17
CA SER A 24 -10.08 1.13 2.55
C SER A 24 -9.97 1.67 1.13
N PRO A 25 -10.74 1.11 0.19
CA PRO A 25 -10.81 1.63 -1.17
C PRO A 25 -11.37 3.06 -1.19
N PRO A 26 -11.06 3.84 -2.25
CA PRO A 26 -11.54 5.21 -2.39
C PRO A 26 -13.05 5.33 -2.63
N PHE A 27 -13.73 4.20 -2.83
CA PHE A 27 -15.18 4.07 -3.00
C PHE A 27 -15.63 2.69 -2.47
N PRO A 28 -16.90 2.53 -2.06
CA PRO A 28 -17.47 1.23 -1.73
C PRO A 28 -17.47 0.32 -2.97
N PRO A 29 -16.80 -0.85 -2.96
CA PRO A 29 -16.81 -1.77 -4.10
C PRO A 29 -18.19 -2.40 -4.31
N GLU A 30 -18.58 -2.57 -5.57
CA GLU A 30 -19.80 -3.28 -5.95
C GLU A 30 -19.50 -4.77 -6.24
N PRO A 31 -20.49 -5.67 -6.15
CA PRO A 31 -20.30 -7.06 -6.54
C PRO A 31 -19.83 -7.19 -7.99
N GLY A 32 -18.65 -7.78 -8.18
CA GLY A 32 -18.00 -7.91 -9.49
C GLY A 32 -16.86 -6.92 -9.73
N ASP A 33 -16.66 -5.94 -8.84
CA ASP A 33 -15.44 -5.13 -8.85
C ASP A 33 -14.24 -5.98 -8.46
N PHE A 34 -13.17 -5.88 -9.25
CA PHE A 34 -11.88 -6.48 -8.94
C PHE A 34 -10.86 -5.38 -8.70
N LEU A 35 -10.45 -5.25 -7.43
CA LEU A 35 -9.49 -4.26 -6.98
C LEU A 35 -8.15 -4.91 -6.67
N GLN A 36 -7.09 -4.27 -7.11
CA GLN A 36 -5.72 -4.56 -6.71
C GLN A 36 -5.11 -3.31 -6.08
N TYR A 37 -4.20 -3.50 -5.13
CA TYR A 37 -3.48 -2.44 -4.47
C TYR A 37 -2.00 -2.59 -4.81
N LEU A 38 -1.49 -1.61 -5.55
CA LEU A 38 -0.10 -1.54 -5.95
C LEU A 38 0.65 -0.79 -4.84
N VAL A 39 1.51 -1.52 -4.12
CA VAL A 39 2.24 -1.00 -2.97
C VAL A 39 3.71 -0.87 -3.34
N SER A 40 4.22 0.34 -3.18
CA SER A 40 5.64 0.66 -3.31
C SER A 40 6.19 0.95 -1.92
N PHE A 41 7.34 0.39 -1.57
CA PHE A 41 7.96 0.60 -0.25
C PHE A 41 9.48 0.63 -0.31
N TRP A 42 10.12 1.35 0.60
CA TRP A 42 11.57 1.54 0.63
C TRP A 42 12.09 1.85 2.04
N GLU A 43 13.37 1.54 2.28
CA GLU A 43 14.10 2.06 3.45
C GLU A 43 14.32 3.56 3.26
N ASN A 44 14.05 4.37 4.29
CA ASN A 44 14.22 5.82 4.24
C ASN A 44 15.70 6.20 4.42
N THR A 45 16.49 5.98 3.37
CA THR A 45 17.91 6.32 3.29
C THR A 45 18.16 7.38 2.21
N THR A 46 19.40 7.84 2.07
CA THR A 46 19.80 8.84 1.06
C THR A 46 19.75 8.31 -0.37
N SER A 47 19.74 6.99 -0.57
CA SER A 47 19.61 6.33 -1.87
C SER A 47 18.64 5.15 -1.73
N PRO A 48 17.32 5.43 -1.65
CA PRO A 48 16.33 4.41 -1.38
C PRO A 48 16.21 3.44 -2.56
N THR A 49 16.16 2.14 -2.26
CA THR A 49 15.79 1.12 -3.24
C THR A 49 14.32 0.78 -3.04
N GLU A 50 13.51 1.13 -4.03
CA GLU A 50 12.07 0.84 -4.03
C GLU A 50 11.82 -0.66 -4.31
N LYS A 51 10.93 -1.24 -3.53
CA LYS A 51 10.37 -2.58 -3.71
C LYS A 51 8.87 -2.45 -3.97
N LYS A 52 8.31 -3.41 -4.70
CA LYS A 52 6.89 -3.41 -5.08
C LYS A 52 6.21 -4.73 -4.72
N LEU A 53 4.94 -4.65 -4.36
CA LEU A 53 4.05 -5.79 -4.17
C LEU A 53 2.63 -5.44 -4.62
N ILE A 54 1.84 -6.45 -4.95
CA ILE A 54 0.45 -6.33 -5.39
C ILE A 54 -0.41 -7.12 -4.42
N GLU A 55 -1.46 -6.49 -3.89
CA GLU A 55 -2.36 -7.10 -2.91
C GLU A 55 -3.80 -6.99 -3.39
N SER A 56 -4.60 -8.03 -3.15
CA SER A 56 -6.06 -8.00 -3.37
C SER A 56 -6.83 -7.69 -2.08
N GLU A 57 -6.22 -7.94 -0.92
CA GLU A 57 -6.85 -7.77 0.39
C GLU A 57 -6.68 -6.34 0.92
N THR A 58 -7.63 -5.91 1.75
CA THR A 58 -7.57 -4.62 2.45
C THR A 58 -6.76 -4.67 3.74
N LEU A 59 -6.30 -5.86 4.14
CA LEU A 59 -5.39 -6.08 5.27
C LEU A 59 -4.24 -6.97 4.77
N PHE A 60 -3.04 -6.41 4.69
CA PHE A 60 -1.88 -7.11 4.13
C PHE A 60 -0.58 -6.81 4.88
N LYS A 61 0.45 -7.63 4.65
CA LYS A 61 1.76 -7.55 5.31
C LYS A 61 2.84 -7.08 4.33
N ILE A 62 3.48 -5.95 4.63
CA ILE A 62 4.78 -5.59 4.04
C ILE A 62 5.86 -6.28 4.89
N GLY A 63 6.37 -7.41 4.42
CA GLY A 63 7.31 -8.26 5.16
C GLY A 63 8.77 -8.17 4.73
N ASN A 64 9.61 -9.01 5.35
CA ASN A 64 11.05 -9.10 5.08
C ASN A 64 11.78 -7.76 5.27
N LEU A 65 11.38 -7.02 6.31
CA LEU A 65 11.97 -5.75 6.70
C LEU A 65 13.03 -5.96 7.78
N LYS A 66 13.96 -5.02 7.89
CA LYS A 66 14.94 -4.98 8.99
C LYS A 66 14.29 -4.37 10.23
N GLU A 67 14.69 -4.83 11.42
CA GLU A 67 14.26 -4.24 12.69
C GLU A 67 14.82 -2.82 12.90
N SER A 68 14.17 -2.03 13.75
CA SER A 68 14.54 -0.64 14.08
C SER A 68 14.82 0.26 12.88
N THR A 69 14.24 -0.04 11.72
CA THR A 69 14.53 0.63 10.44
C THR A 69 13.31 1.41 10.00
N LEU A 70 13.53 2.66 9.56
CA LEU A 70 12.46 3.51 9.06
C LEU A 70 12.15 3.13 7.61
N TYR A 71 10.95 2.62 7.37
CA TYR A 71 10.43 2.34 6.04
C TYR A 71 9.35 3.33 5.67
N CYS A 72 9.27 3.71 4.40
CA CYS A 72 8.16 4.46 3.85
C CYS A 72 7.46 3.60 2.81
N PHE A 73 6.15 3.78 2.67
CA PHE A 73 5.37 3.14 1.61
C PHE A 73 4.35 4.10 1.02
N THR A 74 3.97 3.83 -0.22
CA THR A 74 2.84 4.45 -0.90
C THR A 74 1.97 3.36 -1.55
N ILE A 75 0.69 3.69 -1.75
CA ILE A 75 -0.32 2.77 -2.26
C ILE A 75 -1.15 3.52 -3.31
N GLN A 76 -1.43 2.83 -4.41
CA GLN A 76 -2.48 3.18 -5.35
C GLN A 76 -3.42 1.99 -5.56
N VAL A 77 -4.66 2.25 -5.93
CA VAL A 77 -5.62 1.22 -6.31
C VAL A 77 -5.63 1.04 -7.82
N GLN A 78 -5.85 -0.18 -8.28
CA GLN A 78 -6.13 -0.52 -9.65
C GLN A 78 -7.49 -1.22 -9.70
N LEU A 79 -8.42 -0.69 -10.49
CA LEU A 79 -9.72 -1.30 -10.73
C LEU A 79 -9.69 -1.96 -12.11
N GLU A 80 -9.93 -3.26 -12.17
CA GLU A 80 -10.13 -3.95 -13.44
C GLU A 80 -11.50 -3.59 -14.01
N ILE A 81 -11.51 -3.23 -15.29
CA ILE A 81 -12.71 -2.91 -16.05
C ILE A 81 -12.68 -3.71 -17.36
N TYR A 82 -13.81 -3.80 -18.06
CA TYR A 82 -13.91 -4.60 -19.29
C TYR A 82 -12.84 -4.26 -20.35
N SER A 83 -12.39 -2.99 -20.42
CA SER A 83 -11.42 -2.50 -21.40
C SER A 83 -9.98 -2.42 -20.87
N GLY A 84 -9.66 -3.02 -19.72
CA GLY A 84 -8.32 -2.97 -19.11
C GLY A 84 -8.40 -2.64 -17.62
N HIS A 85 -7.60 -1.69 -17.16
CA HIS A 85 -7.64 -1.25 -15.77
C HIS A 85 -7.61 0.28 -15.65
N LEU A 86 -8.14 0.77 -14.53
CA LEU A 86 -8.04 2.15 -14.11
C LEU A 86 -7.13 2.24 -12.89
N GLU A 87 -6.02 2.94 -13.04
CA GLU A 87 -5.16 3.27 -11.90
C GLU A 87 -5.71 4.52 -11.18
N GLY A 88 -5.84 4.40 -9.86
CA GLY A 88 -6.14 5.50 -8.98
C GLY A 88 -4.92 6.35 -8.69
N GLN A 89 -5.18 7.52 -8.11
CA GLN A 89 -4.13 8.41 -7.66
C GLN A 89 -3.27 7.72 -6.61
N GLN A 90 -1.96 7.92 -6.72
CA GLN A 90 -1.02 7.47 -5.72
C GLN A 90 -1.15 8.30 -4.44
N ARG A 91 -1.19 7.63 -3.29
CA ARG A 91 -1.20 8.30 -1.98
C ARG A 91 0.15 8.97 -1.70
N ALA A 92 0.15 10.04 -0.90
CA ALA A 92 1.40 10.54 -0.32
C ALA A 92 2.07 9.43 0.54
N PRO A 93 3.42 9.32 0.52
CA PRO A 93 4.11 8.30 1.31
C PRO A 93 3.85 8.44 2.81
N GLU A 94 3.71 7.31 3.49
CA GLU A 94 3.61 7.23 4.95
C GLU A 94 4.79 6.40 5.48
N CYS A 95 5.43 6.85 6.57
CA CYS A 95 6.66 6.25 7.06
C CYS A 95 6.51 5.74 8.49
N HIS A 96 6.98 4.51 8.72
CA HIS A 96 6.88 3.80 9.99
C HIS A 96 8.22 3.12 10.31
N ARG A 97 8.63 3.16 11.58
CA ARG A 97 9.82 2.45 12.06
C ARG A 97 9.40 1.08 12.54
N THR A 98 10.05 0.03 12.05
CA THR A 98 9.89 -1.33 12.56
C THR A 98 10.33 -1.41 14.02
N ALA A 99 9.72 -2.31 14.78
CA ALA A 99 10.05 -2.49 16.19
C ALA A 99 11.44 -3.11 16.38
N LEU A 100 11.91 -3.15 17.62
CA LEU A 100 13.01 -4.01 18.05
C LEU A 100 12.42 -5.32 18.58
N SER A 101 13.17 -6.41 18.42
CA SER A 101 12.82 -7.73 18.95
C SER A 101 12.99 -7.83 20.47
#